data_AF-A0A928Q245-F1
#
_entry.id   AF-A0A928Q245-F1
#
_cell.length_a   1.000
_cell.length_b   1.000
_cell.length_c   1.000
_cell.angle_alpha   90.00
_cell.angle_beta   90.00
_cell.angle_gamma   90.00
#
_symmetry.space_group_name_H-M   'P 1'
#
loop_
_entity.id
_entity.type
_entity.pdbx_description
1 polymer ?
#
loop_
_entity_poly.entity_id
_entity_poly.type
_entity_poly.pdbx_seq_one_letter_code
_entity_poly.pdbx_strand_id
1 'polypeptide(L)'
;MSKIKAQLASKSWGRMMMMAILIIVMLFSAFSLVKNHADISRLRAQAAQYDAQYEQQLDENEKIRAILDSDDKDEYIEQKAREKGYVKDGEVVFYDISD
;
A
#
# COMPACT_ATOMS: atom_id res chain seq x y z
N MET A 1 22.27 62.56 17.37
CA MET A 1 22.61 61.14 17.61
C MET A 1 21.41 60.22 17.93
N SER A 2 20.25 60.68 18.40
CA SER A 2 19.16 59.75 18.80
C SER A 2 18.43 59.08 17.63
N LYS A 3 18.22 59.78 16.51
CA LYS A 3 17.51 59.23 15.33
C LYS A 3 18.25 58.06 14.65
N ILE A 4 19.59 58.07 14.69
CA ILE A 4 20.43 57.03 14.09
C ILE A 4 20.32 55.71 14.88
N LYS A 5 20.28 55.78 16.22
CA LYS A 5 20.12 54.59 17.07
C LYS A 5 18.74 53.95 16.89
N ALA A 6 17.68 54.75 16.74
CA ALA A 6 16.32 54.27 16.49
C ALA A 6 16.19 53.56 15.12
N GLN A 7 16.82 54.09 14.06
CA GLN A 7 16.84 53.44 12.75
C GLN A 7 17.71 52.18 12.71
N LEU A 8 18.82 52.13 13.47
CA LEU A 8 19.61 50.90 13.60
C LEU A 8 18.81 49.79 14.30
N ALA A 9 18.08 50.16 15.37
CA ALA A 9 17.25 49.24 16.15
C ALA A 9 16.06 48.68 15.34
N SER A 10 15.38 49.50 14.53
CA SER A 10 14.30 49.01 13.66
C SER A 10 14.83 48.11 12.54
N LYS A 11 16.01 48.42 11.98
CA LYS A 11 16.68 47.59 10.96
C LYS A 11 17.23 46.27 11.51
N SER A 12 17.65 46.22 12.78
CA SER A 12 17.99 44.96 13.46
C SER A 12 16.76 44.15 13.83
N TRP A 13 15.64 44.80 14.19
CA TRP A 13 14.38 44.10 14.46
C TRP A 13 13.81 43.46 13.20
N GLY A 14 13.85 44.16 12.04
CA GLY A 14 13.48 43.57 10.76
C GLY A 14 14.33 42.35 10.38
N ARG A 15 15.65 42.39 10.62
CA ARG A 15 16.53 41.23 10.42
C ARG A 15 16.23 40.08 11.39
N MET A 16 15.91 40.37 12.64
CA MET A 16 15.55 39.37 13.65
C MET A 16 14.23 38.68 13.32
N MET A 17 13.24 39.44 12.83
CA MET A 17 11.96 38.88 12.36
C MET A 17 12.17 38.00 11.12
N MET A 18 12.98 38.43 10.16
CA MET A 18 13.32 37.64 8.97
C MET A 18 14.05 36.34 9.34
N MET A 19 15.00 36.39 10.27
CA MET A 19 15.66 35.20 10.84
C MET A 19 14.66 34.26 11.50
N ALA A 20 13.73 34.77 12.31
CA ALA A 20 12.71 33.95 12.96
C ALA A 20 11.80 33.25 11.95
N ILE A 21 11.37 33.95 10.89
CA ILE A 21 10.58 33.36 9.80
C ILE A 21 11.38 32.28 9.08
N LEU A 22 12.65 32.52 8.77
CA LEU A 22 13.53 31.52 8.14
C LEU A 22 13.67 30.25 8.99
N ILE A 23 13.83 30.40 10.31
CA ILE A 23 13.91 29.25 11.23
C ILE A 23 12.59 28.48 11.22
N ILE A 24 11.44 29.15 11.26
CA ILE A 24 10.13 28.50 11.19
C ILE A 24 9.96 27.73 9.89
N VAL A 25 10.35 28.32 8.74
CA VAL A 25 10.32 27.66 7.44
C VAL A 25 11.23 26.43 7.42
N MET A 26 12.46 26.53 7.93
CA MET A 26 13.38 25.39 7.99
C MET A 26 12.82 24.25 8.85
N LEU A 27 12.24 24.55 10.02
CA LEU A 27 11.64 23.54 10.89
C LEU A 27 10.45 22.84 10.23
N PHE A 28 9.58 23.60 9.54
CA PHE A 28 8.46 23.05 8.80
C PHE A 28 8.90 22.17 7.62
N SER A 29 9.91 22.61 6.86
CA SER A 29 10.46 21.84 5.74
C SER A 29 11.15 20.56 6.22
N ALA A 30 11.93 20.62 7.30
CA ALA A 30 12.58 19.44 7.88
C ALA A 30 11.55 18.39 8.33
N PHE A 31 10.48 18.81 9.00
CA PHE A 31 9.38 17.93 9.41
C PHE A 31 8.66 17.30 8.21
N SER A 32 8.43 18.06 7.14
CA SER A 32 7.78 17.56 5.92
C SER A 32 8.66 16.53 5.18
N LEU A 33 9.97 16.74 5.13
CA LEU A 33 10.90 15.82 4.47
C LEU A 33 10.97 14.45 5.17
N VAL A 34 10.96 14.43 6.51
CA VAL A 34 10.97 13.18 7.28
C VAL A 34 9.70 12.37 7.03
N LYS A 35 8.53 13.02 7.01
CA LYS A 35 7.26 12.36 6.68
C LYS A 35 7.27 11.78 5.27
N ASN A 36 7.73 12.56 4.29
CA ASN A 36 7.82 12.11 2.91
C ASN A 36 8.78 10.93 2.74
N HIS A 37 9.88 10.87 3.51
CA HIS A 37 10.81 9.74 3.45
C HIS A 37 10.20 8.44 4.01
N ALA A 38 9.47 8.54 5.13
CA ALA A 38 8.73 7.40 5.69
C ALA A 38 7.64 6.89 4.73
N ASP A 39 6.95 7.81 4.04
CA ASP A 39 5.97 7.44 3.03
C ASP A 39 6.61 6.73 1.83
N ILE A 40 7.75 7.21 1.32
CA ILE A 40 8.45 6.54 0.19
C ILE A 40 8.82 5.09 0.54
N SER A 41 9.29 4.82 1.76
CA SER A 41 9.60 3.44 2.18
C SER A 41 8.34 2.59 2.27
N ARG A 42 7.25 3.14 2.81
CA ARG A 42 5.97 2.44 2.92
C ARG A 42 5.34 2.16 1.54
N LEU A 43 5.37 3.14 0.63
CA LEU A 43 4.90 2.99 -0.74
C LEU A 43 5.72 1.95 -1.50
N ARG A 44 7.05 1.91 -1.32
CA ARG A 44 7.90 0.86 -1.92
C ARG A 44 7.59 -0.53 -1.37
N ALA A 45 7.38 -0.65 -0.05
CA ALA A 45 6.99 -1.92 0.55
C ALA A 45 5.63 -2.41 0.06
N GLN A 46 4.66 -1.50 -0.09
CA GLN A 46 3.35 -1.82 -0.67
C GLN A 46 3.47 -2.23 -2.15
N ALA A 47 4.23 -1.49 -2.95
CA ALA A 47 4.48 -1.86 -4.35
C ALA A 47 5.10 -3.26 -4.47
N ALA A 48 6.13 -3.56 -3.66
CA ALA A 48 6.74 -4.89 -3.64
C ALA A 48 5.76 -6.00 -3.19
N GLN A 49 4.87 -5.70 -2.24
CA GLN A 49 3.81 -6.64 -1.84
C GLN A 49 2.78 -6.86 -2.97
N TYR A 50 2.38 -5.81 -3.67
CA TYR A 50 1.47 -5.92 -4.80
C TYR A 50 2.10 -6.68 -5.97
N ASP A 51 3.36 -6.42 -6.29
CA ASP A 51 4.09 -7.15 -7.33
C ASP A 51 4.20 -8.64 -6.98
N ALA A 52 4.52 -8.98 -5.72
CA ALA A 52 4.57 -10.38 -5.28
C ALA A 52 3.20 -11.07 -5.36
N GLN A 53 2.11 -10.38 -4.97
CA GLN A 53 0.75 -10.92 -5.13
C GLN A 53 0.36 -11.07 -6.60
N TYR A 54 0.80 -10.15 -7.46
CA TYR A 54 0.54 -10.20 -8.89
C TYR A 54 1.26 -11.37 -9.56
N GLU A 55 2.53 -11.61 -9.24
CA GLU A 55 3.28 -12.77 -9.72
C GLU A 55 2.65 -14.09 -9.26
N GLN A 56 2.22 -14.18 -7.99
CA GLN A 56 1.51 -15.36 -7.49
C GLN A 56 0.21 -15.61 -8.27
N GLN A 57 -0.58 -14.57 -8.53
CA GLN A 57 -1.81 -14.70 -9.30
C GLN A 57 -1.53 -15.07 -10.76
N LEU A 58 -0.44 -14.60 -11.36
CA LEU A 58 -0.07 -15.00 -12.71
C LEU A 58 0.28 -16.49 -12.78
N ASP A 59 1.09 -16.98 -11.83
CA ASP A 59 1.45 -18.40 -11.72
C ASP A 59 0.22 -19.29 -11.45
N GLU A 60 -0.69 -18.87 -10.55
CA GLU A 60 -1.96 -19.56 -10.32
C GLU A 60 -2.84 -19.58 -11.58
N ASN A 61 -2.93 -18.45 -12.30
CA ASN A 61 -3.69 -18.38 -13.55
C ASN A 61 -3.08 -19.27 -14.64
N GLU A 62 -1.75 -19.33 -14.74
CA GLU A 62 -1.06 -20.20 -15.69
C GLU A 62 -1.34 -21.68 -15.38
N LYS A 63 -1.29 -22.07 -14.10
CA LYS A 63 -1.65 -23.43 -13.65
C LYS A 63 -3.10 -23.77 -13.96
N ILE A 64 -4.04 -22.87 -13.66
CA ILE A 64 -5.47 -23.09 -13.95
C ILE A 64 -5.68 -23.23 -15.46
N ARG A 65 -4.99 -22.42 -16.28
CA ARG A 65 -5.05 -22.54 -17.75
C ARG A 65 -4.49 -23.86 -18.24
N ALA A 66 -3.34 -24.30 -17.71
CA ALA A 66 -2.76 -25.59 -18.07
C ALA A 66 -3.70 -26.76 -17.76
N ILE A 67 -4.41 -26.71 -16.63
CA ILE A 67 -5.42 -27.71 -16.28
C ILE A 67 -6.64 -27.62 -17.22
N LEU A 68 -7.09 -26.40 -17.55
CA LEU A 68 -8.21 -26.19 -18.46
C LEU A 68 -7.94 -26.71 -19.89
N ASP A 69 -6.69 -26.57 -20.35
CA ASP A 69 -6.25 -27.04 -21.67
C ASP A 69 -5.87 -28.54 -21.69
N SER A 70 -5.84 -29.20 -20.52
CA SER A 70 -5.59 -30.64 -20.39
C SER A 70 -6.88 -31.47 -20.48
N ASP A 71 -6.73 -32.77 -20.76
CA ASP A 71 -7.85 -33.73 -20.74
C ASP A 71 -8.47 -33.88 -19.32
N ASP A 72 -7.77 -33.46 -18.26
CA ASP A 72 -8.19 -33.56 -16.86
C ASP A 72 -9.10 -32.39 -16.40
N LYS A 73 -9.49 -31.50 -17.32
CA LYS A 73 -10.33 -30.32 -17.04
C LYS A 73 -11.61 -30.67 -16.29
N ASP A 74 -12.31 -31.73 -16.71
CA ASP A 74 -13.63 -32.07 -16.18
C ASP A 74 -13.54 -32.53 -14.71
N GLU A 75 -12.46 -33.24 -14.35
CA GLU A 75 -12.17 -33.66 -12.98
C GLU A 75 -11.86 -32.45 -12.08
N TYR A 76 -11.07 -31.50 -12.57
CA TYR A 76 -10.76 -30.27 -11.84
C TYR A 76 -12.01 -29.41 -11.58
N ILE A 77 -12.89 -29.29 -12.57
CA ILE A 77 -14.17 -28.58 -12.42
C ILE A 77 -15.06 -29.26 -11.38
N GLU A 78 -15.15 -30.59 -11.42
CA GLU A 78 -15.92 -31.37 -10.44
C GLU A 78 -15.38 -31.20 -9.02
N GLN A 79 -14.06 -31.26 -8.83
CA GLN A 79 -13.44 -31.02 -7.53
C GLN A 79 -13.77 -29.62 -6.98
N LYS A 80 -13.62 -28.57 -7.80
CA LYS A 80 -13.94 -27.20 -7.41
C LYS A 80 -15.42 -26.97 -7.16
N ALA A 81 -16.29 -27.72 -7.84
CA ALA A 81 -17.73 -27.71 -7.59
C ALA A 81 -18.06 -28.35 -6.23
N ARG A 82 -17.48 -29.52 -5.94
CA ARG A 82 -17.64 -30.21 -4.64
C ARG A 82 -17.11 -29.38 -3.47
N GLU A 83 -15.96 -28.72 -3.61
CA GLU A 83 -15.42 -27.77 -2.60
C GLU A 83 -16.40 -26.64 -2.27
N LYS A 84 -17.22 -26.23 -3.23
CA LYS A 84 -18.27 -25.21 -3.06
C LYS A 84 -19.62 -25.78 -2.59
N GLY A 85 -19.69 -27.08 -2.33
CA GLY A 85 -20.91 -27.77 -1.89
C GLY A 85 -21.89 -28.09 -3.02
N TYR A 86 -21.49 -27.96 -4.29
CA TYR A 86 -22.29 -28.44 -5.41
C TYR A 86 -22.16 -29.97 -5.54
N VAL A 87 -23.24 -30.59 -6.01
CA VAL A 87 -23.31 -32.02 -6.29
C VAL A 87 -23.80 -32.27 -7.69
N LYS A 88 -23.40 -33.40 -8.28
CA LYS A 88 -23.93 -33.80 -9.58
C LYS A 88 -25.42 -34.12 -9.46
N ASP A 89 -26.14 -33.88 -10.56
CA ASP A 89 -27.55 -34.22 -10.63
C ASP A 89 -27.74 -35.73 -10.42
N GLY A 90 -28.63 -36.09 -9.47
CA GLY A 90 -28.86 -37.49 -9.06
C GLY A 90 -27.85 -38.09 -8.07
N GLU A 91 -26.85 -37.35 -7.59
CA GLU A 91 -25.89 -37.81 -6.58
C GLU A 91 -26.49 -37.73 -5.15
N VAL A 92 -26.44 -38.83 -4.39
CA VAL A 92 -26.92 -38.88 -3.00
C VAL A 92 -25.77 -38.55 -2.05
N VAL A 93 -25.87 -37.43 -1.33
CA VAL A 93 -24.89 -37.01 -0.33
C VAL A 93 -25.38 -37.37 1.07
N PHE A 94 -24.55 -38.08 1.83
CA PHE A 94 -24.79 -38.33 3.24
C PHE A 94 -24.05 -37.29 4.07
N TYR A 95 -24.80 -36.47 4.82
CA TYR A 95 -24.23 -35.58 5.82
C TYR A 95 -24.14 -36.34 7.13
N ASP A 96 -22.97 -36.34 7.75
CA ASP A 96 -22.84 -36.79 9.13
C ASP A 96 -23.45 -35.72 10.03
N ILE A 97 -24.57 -36.07 10.67
CA ILE A 97 -25.33 -35.23 11.60
C ILE A 97 -25.04 -35.59 13.05
N SER A 98 -23.94 -36.30 13.31
CA SER A 98 -23.49 -36.65 14.66
C SER A 98 -22.82 -35.44 15.31
N ASP A 99 -23.62 -34.52 15.85
CA ASP A 99 -23.19 -33.47 16.78
C ASP A 99 -24.24 -33.32 17.91
#